data_AF-A0AAD6XDX3-F1
#
_entry.id   AF-A0AAD6XDX3-F1
#
_cell.length_a   1.000
_cell.length_b   1.000
_cell.length_c   1.000
_cell.angle_alpha   90.00
_cell.angle_beta   90.00
_cell.angle_gamma   90.00
#
_symmetry.space_group_name_H-M   'P 1'
#
loop_
_entity.id
_entity.type
_entity.pdbx_description
1 polymer ?
#
loop_
_entity_poly.entity_id
_entity_poly.type
_entity_poly.pdbx_seq_one_letter_code
_entity_poly.pdbx_strand_id
1 'polypeptide(L)'
;YPVPTLPPEITSEIFLRCLPEMRELNVVNPREAPLLWTHVCSAWRQIACSTPRLWTTFYITEKHGYLDDLANIAETWFTRAGKCALSVKFHGSVTNDTDFAILLPGLRRHAREVRSLELHAGVGDFIMMPPLECVSLQKLSIHLLGYLLEHTPVEISAHIVGLL
;
A
#
# COMPACT_ATOMS: atom_id res chain seq x y z
N TYR A 1 -31.01 -13.12 14.31
CA TYR A 1 -31.73 -12.03 13.65
C TYR A 1 -30.89 -11.59 12.46
N PRO A 2 -31.27 -11.85 11.19
CA PRO A 2 -30.46 -11.39 10.08
C PRO A 2 -30.61 -9.87 9.97
N VAL A 3 -29.49 -9.17 9.85
CA VAL A 3 -29.50 -7.77 9.41
C VAL A 3 -30.21 -7.75 8.06
N PRO A 4 -31.17 -6.84 7.80
CA PRO A 4 -31.73 -6.67 6.47
C PRO A 4 -30.59 -6.56 5.46
N THR A 5 -30.50 -7.51 4.52
CA THR A 5 -29.42 -7.55 3.55
C THR A 5 -29.55 -6.37 2.62
N LEU A 6 -28.78 -5.32 2.88
CA LEU A 6 -28.52 -4.27 1.91
C LEU A 6 -27.99 -4.91 0.62
N PRO A 7 -28.34 -4.37 -0.56
CA PRO A 7 -27.72 -4.80 -1.81
C PRO A 7 -26.19 -4.73 -1.73
N PRO A 8 -25.45 -5.62 -2.41
CA PRO A 8 -24.00 -5.59 -2.47
C PRO A 8 -23.43 -4.22 -2.84
N GLU A 9 -24.09 -3.50 -3.76
CA GLU A 9 -23.68 -2.19 -4.25
C GLU A 9 -23.74 -1.14 -3.13
N ILE A 10 -24.84 -1.12 -2.37
CA ILE A 10 -25.02 -0.21 -1.23
C ILE A 10 -24.02 -0.53 -0.12
N THR A 11 -23.81 -1.81 0.15
CA THR A 11 -22.82 -2.26 1.15
C THR A 11 -21.40 -1.86 0.75
N SER A 12 -21.04 -2.00 -0.53
CA SER A 12 -19.73 -1.60 -1.04
C SER A 12 -19.50 -0.08 -0.95
N GLU A 13 -20.54 0.73 -1.20
CA GLU A 13 -20.44 2.18 -1.06
C GLU A 13 -20.29 2.57 0.42
N ILE A 14 -20.99 1.91 1.34
CA ILE A 14 -20.77 2.11 2.78
C ILE A 14 -19.32 1.80 3.16
N PHE A 15 -18.77 0.68 2.70
CA PHE A 15 -17.37 0.33 2.97
C PHE A 15 -16.43 1.42 2.45
N LEU A 16 -16.62 1.88 1.22
CA LEU A 16 -15.79 2.94 0.62
C LEU A 16 -15.83 4.25 1.42
N ARG A 17 -17.00 4.60 1.97
CA ARG A 17 -17.19 5.81 2.80
C ARG A 17 -16.63 5.68 4.20
N CYS A 18 -16.41 4.45 4.68
CA CYS A 18 -15.89 4.15 6.00
C CYS A 18 -14.41 3.73 5.99
N LEU A 19 -13.70 3.93 4.87
CA LEU A 19 -12.24 3.78 4.86
C LEU A 19 -11.60 4.87 5.76
N PRO A 20 -10.64 4.51 6.62
CA PRO A 20 -9.90 5.50 7.38
C PRO A 20 -9.03 6.34 6.45
N GLU A 21 -8.60 7.51 6.94
CA GLU A 21 -7.71 8.36 6.17
C GLU A 21 -6.38 7.66 5.88
N MET A 22 -5.74 8.02 4.76
CA MET A 22 -4.51 7.36 4.27
C MET A 22 -3.38 7.28 5.31
N ARG A 23 -3.32 8.24 6.24
CA ARG A 23 -2.30 8.33 7.28
C ARG A 23 -2.51 7.35 8.43
N GLU A 24 -3.72 6.81 8.55
CA GLU A 24 -4.15 5.92 9.62
C GLU A 24 -4.33 4.47 9.15
N LEU A 25 -4.24 4.20 7.84
CA LEU A 25 -4.42 2.87 7.26
C LEU A 25 -3.29 1.91 7.67
N ASN A 26 -3.52 1.08 8.67
CA ASN A 26 -2.69 -0.11 8.87
C ASN A 26 -3.23 -1.26 8.01
N VAL A 27 -2.68 -1.42 6.80
CA VAL A 27 -3.18 -2.39 5.82
C VAL A 27 -3.03 -3.85 6.25
N VAL A 28 -2.26 -4.13 7.31
CA VAL A 28 -2.10 -5.48 7.86
C VAL A 28 -2.91 -5.71 9.13
N ASN A 29 -3.55 -4.67 9.70
CA ASN A 29 -4.36 -4.82 10.90
C ASN A 29 -5.75 -5.40 10.54
N PRO A 30 -6.08 -6.63 10.96
CA PRO A 30 -7.39 -7.22 10.65
C PRO A 30 -8.56 -6.50 11.35
N ARG A 31 -8.28 -5.60 12.29
CA ARG A 31 -9.28 -4.77 12.99
C ARG A 31 -9.55 -3.45 12.27
N GLU A 32 -8.81 -3.15 11.22
CA GLU A 32 -8.97 -1.94 10.43
C GLU A 32 -9.49 -2.27 9.02
N ALA A 33 -10.22 -1.32 8.45
CA ALA A 33 -10.64 -1.42 7.06
C ALA A 33 -9.43 -1.30 6.12
N PRO A 34 -9.42 -2.02 4.97
CA PRO A 34 -10.49 -2.87 4.45
C PRO A 34 -10.57 -4.31 5.01
N LEU A 35 -9.55 -4.77 5.74
CA LEU A 35 -9.49 -6.17 6.21
C LEU A 35 -10.64 -6.51 7.16
N LEU A 36 -11.02 -5.58 8.05
CA LEU A 36 -12.12 -5.74 9.00
C LEU A 36 -13.38 -6.30 8.34
N TRP A 37 -13.77 -5.78 7.17
CA TRP A 37 -14.97 -6.23 6.47
C TRP A 37 -14.89 -7.67 5.98
N THR A 38 -13.67 -8.18 5.76
CA THR A 38 -13.44 -9.58 5.40
C THR A 38 -13.57 -10.55 6.59
N HIS A 39 -13.64 -10.03 7.82
CA HIS A 39 -13.73 -10.84 9.05
C HIS A 39 -15.09 -10.80 9.74
N VAL A 40 -16.04 -9.97 9.27
CA VAL A 40 -17.39 -9.88 9.88
C VAL A 40 -18.26 -11.08 9.56
N CYS A 41 -18.50 -11.35 8.27
CA CYS A 41 -19.27 -12.51 7.80
C CYS A 41 -18.88 -12.87 6.36
N SER A 42 -19.32 -14.03 5.87
CA SER A 42 -19.00 -14.51 4.51
C SER A 42 -19.51 -13.58 3.41
N ALA A 43 -20.72 -13.02 3.57
CA ALA A 43 -21.28 -12.08 2.59
C ALA A 43 -20.45 -10.79 2.50
N TRP A 44 -20.06 -10.21 3.64
CA TRP A 44 -19.23 -9.01 3.67
C TRP A 44 -17.83 -9.26 3.11
N ARG A 45 -17.25 -10.43 3.40
CA ARG A 45 -15.99 -10.87 2.79
C ARG A 45 -16.10 -10.91 1.28
N GLN A 46 -17.16 -11.50 0.73
CA GLN A 46 -17.36 -11.57 -0.72
C GLN A 46 -17.48 -10.17 -1.32
N ILE A 47 -18.27 -9.28 -0.71
CA ILE A 47 -18.44 -7.90 -1.18
C ILE A 47 -17.11 -7.14 -1.12
N ALA A 48 -16.40 -7.18 0.02
CA ALA A 48 -15.14 -6.49 0.19
C ALA A 48 -14.07 -6.98 -0.80
N CYS A 49 -13.89 -8.31 -0.94
CA CYS A 49 -12.93 -8.88 -1.87
C CYS A 49 -13.27 -8.61 -3.35
N SER A 50 -14.55 -8.43 -3.70
CA SER A 50 -15.01 -8.13 -5.06
C SER A 50 -15.17 -6.63 -5.34
N THR A 51 -14.77 -5.75 -4.42
CA THR A 51 -14.81 -4.29 -4.59
C THR A 51 -13.38 -3.74 -4.71
N PRO A 52 -12.83 -3.59 -5.94
CA PRO A 52 -11.42 -3.26 -6.13
C PRO A 52 -10.99 -1.93 -5.53
N ARG A 53 -11.91 -0.95 -5.50
CA ARG A 53 -11.68 0.39 -4.94
C ARG A 53 -11.32 0.39 -3.46
N LEU A 54 -11.60 -0.68 -2.71
CA LEU A 54 -11.20 -0.80 -1.30
C LEU A 54 -9.70 -1.11 -1.14
N TRP A 55 -9.05 -1.62 -2.18
CA TRP A 55 -7.69 -2.15 -2.16
C TRP A 55 -6.71 -1.25 -2.91
N THR A 56 -7.08 -0.02 -3.24
CA THR A 56 -6.24 0.89 -4.05
C THR A 56 -5.08 1.51 -3.27
N THR A 57 -5.15 1.49 -1.94
CA THR A 57 -4.14 2.12 -1.08
C THR A 57 -3.43 1.04 -0.30
N PHE A 58 -2.10 0.96 -0.45
CA PHE A 58 -1.26 0.02 0.26
C PHE A 58 -0.22 0.79 1.07
N TYR A 59 -0.26 0.71 2.40
CA TYR A 59 0.64 1.43 3.29
C TYR A 59 1.28 0.51 4.32
N ILE A 60 2.60 0.42 4.32
CA ILE A 60 3.37 -0.38 5.27
C ILE A 60 4.37 0.51 6.01
N THR A 61 4.56 0.20 7.29
CA THR A 61 5.62 0.75 8.16
C THR A 61 6.46 -0.34 8.83
N GLU A 62 7.66 0.00 9.30
CA GLU A 62 8.54 -0.88 10.10
C GLU A 62 7.83 -1.56 11.28
N LYS A 63 6.86 -0.87 11.91
CA LYS A 63 6.18 -1.35 13.12
C LYS A 63 5.37 -2.63 12.93
N HIS A 64 5.19 -3.09 11.69
CA HIS A 64 4.34 -4.22 11.39
C HIS A 64 4.98 -5.58 11.67
N GLY A 65 6.30 -5.73 11.81
CA GLY A 65 6.92 -6.97 12.32
C GLY A 65 6.61 -8.29 11.56
N TYR A 66 5.90 -8.24 10.43
CA TYR A 66 5.42 -9.38 9.63
C TYR A 66 6.09 -9.43 8.25
N LEU A 67 7.40 -9.17 8.19
CA LEU A 67 8.13 -9.12 6.91
C LEU A 67 8.03 -10.44 6.12
N ASP A 68 7.93 -11.58 6.82
CA ASP A 68 7.91 -12.91 6.21
C ASP A 68 6.73 -13.14 5.25
N ASP A 69 5.55 -12.54 5.53
CA ASP A 69 4.35 -12.66 4.70
C ASP A 69 4.02 -11.40 3.89
N LEU A 70 4.86 -10.37 3.98
CA LEU A 70 4.58 -9.06 3.39
C LEU A 70 4.39 -9.14 1.87
N ALA A 71 5.18 -9.97 1.18
CA ALA A 71 5.03 -10.22 -0.24
C ALA A 71 3.65 -10.80 -0.59
N ASN A 72 3.16 -11.76 0.20
CA ASN A 72 1.85 -12.38 -0.01
C ASN A 72 0.70 -11.40 0.26
N ILE A 73 0.84 -10.57 1.28
CA ILE A 73 -0.13 -9.52 1.61
C ILE A 73 -0.17 -8.48 0.49
N ALA A 74 0.98 -8.00 0.04
CA ALA A 74 1.09 -7.04 -1.06
C ALA A 74 0.47 -7.58 -2.34
N GLU A 75 0.81 -8.82 -2.71
CA GLU A 75 0.25 -9.47 -3.89
C GLU A 75 -1.26 -9.61 -3.81
N THR A 76 -1.78 -10.03 -2.65
CA THR A 76 -3.23 -10.12 -2.40
C THR A 76 -3.90 -8.76 -2.57
N TRP A 77 -3.27 -7.70 -2.03
CA TRP A 77 -3.79 -6.35 -2.11
C TRP A 77 -3.83 -5.83 -3.56
N PHE A 78 -2.71 -5.95 -4.27
CA PHE A 78 -2.59 -5.49 -5.65
C PHE A 78 -3.50 -6.28 -6.59
N THR A 79 -3.62 -7.59 -6.38
CA THR A 79 -4.56 -8.44 -7.14
C THR A 79 -6.00 -8.00 -6.93
N ARG A 80 -6.41 -7.70 -5.70
CA ARG A 80 -7.77 -7.25 -5.39
C ARG A 80 -8.07 -5.86 -5.93
N ALA A 81 -7.07 -4.97 -5.98
CA ALA A 81 -7.21 -3.67 -6.63
C ALA A 81 -7.47 -3.78 -8.14
N GLY A 82 -7.09 -4.91 -8.75
CA GLY A 82 -7.35 -5.19 -10.16
C GLY A 82 -6.74 -4.11 -11.05
N LYS A 83 -7.57 -3.43 -11.84
CA LYS A 83 -7.16 -2.34 -12.75
C LYS A 83 -7.28 -0.94 -12.14
N CYS A 84 -7.66 -0.83 -10.87
CA CYS A 84 -7.76 0.46 -10.21
C CYS A 84 -6.37 1.07 -9.98
N ALA A 85 -6.32 2.40 -9.93
CA ALA A 85 -5.10 3.14 -9.64
C ALA A 85 -4.56 2.79 -8.24
N LEU A 86 -3.35 2.27 -8.17
CA LEU A 86 -2.66 1.92 -6.93
C LEU A 86 -1.86 3.11 -6.39
N SER A 87 -2.00 3.34 -5.08
CA SER A 87 -1.16 4.23 -4.28
C SER A 87 -0.41 3.39 -3.26
N VAL A 88 0.90 3.27 -3.44
CA VAL A 88 1.77 2.49 -2.56
C VAL A 88 2.63 3.43 -1.74
N LYS A 89 2.60 3.23 -0.42
CA LYS A 89 3.40 3.94 0.56
C LYS A 89 4.19 2.93 1.37
N PHE A 90 5.49 3.15 1.46
CA PHE A 90 6.38 2.28 2.21
C PHE A 90 7.23 3.13 3.15
N HIS A 91 7.25 2.74 4.42
CA HIS A 91 8.08 3.34 5.46
C HIS A 91 8.95 2.26 6.08
N GLY A 92 10.13 2.08 5.50
CA GLY A 92 11.13 1.09 5.90
C GLY A 92 11.83 1.44 7.20
N SER A 93 12.64 0.49 7.68
CA SER A 93 13.50 0.68 8.84
C SER A 93 14.78 1.42 8.46
N VAL A 94 15.37 2.15 9.41
CA VAL A 94 16.72 2.72 9.24
C VAL A 94 17.80 1.63 9.35
N THR A 95 17.49 0.48 9.97
CA THR A 95 18.47 -0.57 10.25
C THR A 95 18.48 -1.71 9.23
N ASN A 96 17.45 -1.82 8.38
CA ASN A 96 17.28 -2.90 7.41
C ASN A 96 17.05 -2.34 5.99
N ASP A 97 18.11 -2.35 5.17
CA ASP A 97 18.10 -1.86 3.78
C ASP A 97 17.50 -2.86 2.76
N THR A 98 16.70 -3.85 3.20
CA THR A 98 16.14 -4.90 2.32
C THR A 98 14.62 -5.03 2.40
N ASP A 99 13.97 -4.27 3.26
CA ASP A 99 12.54 -4.46 3.54
C ASP A 99 11.68 -4.07 2.32
N PHE A 100 12.11 -3.07 1.55
CA PHE A 100 11.41 -2.69 0.33
C PHE A 100 11.54 -3.74 -0.77
N ALA A 101 12.66 -4.47 -0.82
CA ALA A 101 12.93 -5.46 -1.85
C ALA A 101 11.87 -6.57 -1.90
N ILE A 102 11.26 -6.87 -0.75
CA ILE A 102 10.18 -7.85 -0.60
C ILE A 102 8.93 -7.46 -1.41
N LEU A 103 8.66 -6.17 -1.59
CA LEU A 103 7.50 -5.66 -2.32
C LEU A 103 7.70 -5.58 -3.83
N LEU A 104 8.96 -5.58 -4.28
CA LEU A 104 9.31 -5.37 -5.69
C LEU A 104 8.64 -6.36 -6.65
N PRO A 105 8.56 -7.68 -6.37
CA PRO A 105 7.92 -8.62 -7.30
C PRO A 105 6.45 -8.28 -7.56
N GLY A 106 5.70 -7.94 -6.51
CA GLY A 106 4.30 -7.53 -6.63
C GLY A 106 4.15 -6.18 -7.33
N LEU A 107 4.97 -5.19 -6.95
CA LEU A 107 4.98 -3.88 -7.61
C LEU A 107 5.25 -3.99 -9.11
N ARG A 108 6.20 -4.83 -9.51
CA ARG A 108 6.53 -5.06 -10.93
C ARG A 108 5.37 -5.63 -11.71
N ARG A 109 4.67 -6.61 -11.14
CA ARG A 109 3.52 -7.26 -11.78
C ARG A 109 2.35 -6.30 -12.00
N HIS A 110 2.23 -5.31 -11.11
CA HIS A 110 1.16 -4.31 -11.12
C HIS A 110 1.65 -2.89 -11.45
N ALA A 111 2.82 -2.76 -12.10
CA ALA A 111 3.47 -1.46 -12.30
C ALA A 111 2.64 -0.50 -13.16
N ARG A 112 1.77 -1.03 -14.02
CA ARG A 112 0.87 -0.24 -14.88
C ARG A 112 -0.29 0.38 -14.10
N GLU A 113 -0.61 -0.18 -12.95
CA GLU A 113 -1.67 0.29 -12.07
C GLU A 113 -1.13 1.29 -11.03
N VAL A 114 0.16 1.24 -10.70
CA VAL A 114 0.82 2.16 -9.75
C VAL A 114 0.81 3.59 -10.29
N ARG A 115 0.08 4.47 -9.59
CA ARG A 115 0.01 5.91 -9.89
C ARG A 115 0.71 6.78 -8.86
N SER A 116 0.81 6.32 -7.63
CA SER A 116 1.51 7.02 -6.56
C SER A 116 2.45 6.04 -5.86
N LEU A 117 3.72 6.41 -5.74
CA LEU A 117 4.73 5.68 -5.00
C LEU A 117 5.42 6.64 -4.04
N GLU A 118 5.32 6.35 -2.73
CA GLU A 118 5.94 7.15 -1.67
C GLU A 118 6.81 6.24 -0.82
N LEU A 119 8.12 6.49 -0.82
CA LEU A 119 9.13 5.62 -0.22
C LEU A 119 9.90 6.38 0.84
N HIS A 120 9.88 5.90 2.07
CA HIS A 120 10.72 6.37 3.16
C HIS A 120 11.62 5.20 3.53
N ALA A 121 12.90 5.23 3.17
CA ALA A 121 13.78 4.07 3.29
C ALA A 121 15.26 4.46 3.45
N GLY A 122 16.11 3.51 3.83
CA GLY A 122 17.56 3.71 3.91
C GLY A 122 18.18 3.88 2.53
N VAL A 123 19.39 4.43 2.46
CA VAL A 123 20.11 4.62 1.18
C VAL A 123 20.38 3.28 0.49
N GLY A 124 20.58 2.20 1.27
CA GLY A 124 20.83 0.86 0.73
C GLY A 124 19.63 0.29 -0.04
N ASP A 125 18.41 0.52 0.43
CA ASP A 125 17.17 0.11 -0.25
C ASP A 125 17.09 0.67 -1.68
N PHE A 126 17.59 1.89 -1.90
CA PHE A 126 17.54 2.55 -3.22
C PHE A 126 18.64 2.08 -4.16
N ILE A 127 19.85 1.81 -3.65
CA ILE A 127 20.96 1.30 -4.47
C ILE A 127 20.64 -0.10 -5.00
N MET A 128 20.00 -0.92 -4.18
CA MET A 128 19.63 -2.29 -4.55
C MET A 128 18.33 -2.38 -5.35
N MET A 129 17.66 -1.26 -5.61
CA MET A 129 16.39 -1.24 -6.31
C MET A 129 16.62 -1.38 -7.82
N PRO A 130 16.24 -2.51 -8.43
CA PRO A 130 16.26 -2.62 -9.87
C PRO A 130 15.16 -1.71 -10.47
N PRO A 131 15.28 -1.27 -11.73
CA PRO A 131 14.30 -0.37 -12.34
C PRO A 131 12.86 -0.89 -12.21
N LEU A 132 11.94 0.03 -11.91
CA LEU A 132 10.50 -0.18 -11.91
C LEU A 132 9.90 0.59 -13.08
N GLU A 133 9.34 -0.12 -14.06
CA GLU A 133 8.67 0.48 -15.22
C GLU A 133 7.23 0.89 -14.87
N CYS A 134 7.09 1.84 -13.95
CA CYS A 134 5.80 2.40 -13.56
C CYS A 134 5.31 3.44 -14.59
N VAL A 135 4.90 2.97 -15.76
CA VAL A 135 4.48 3.84 -16.90
C VAL A 135 3.29 4.75 -16.59
N SER A 136 2.49 4.41 -15.57
CA SER A 136 1.32 5.18 -15.14
C SER A 136 1.59 6.08 -13.93
N LEU A 137 2.85 6.20 -13.50
CA LEU A 137 3.19 6.94 -12.29
C LEU A 137 2.92 8.44 -12.47
N GLN A 138 2.14 8.99 -11.54
CA GLN A 138 1.78 10.41 -11.48
C GLN A 138 2.43 11.12 -10.30
N LYS A 139 2.78 10.36 -9.26
CA LYS A 139 3.46 10.84 -8.06
C LYS A 139 4.58 9.87 -7.67
N LEU A 140 5.80 10.39 -7.58
CA LEU A 140 6.91 9.74 -6.88
C LEU A 140 7.33 10.64 -5.72
N SER A 141 7.55 10.07 -4.55
CA SER A 141 8.17 10.75 -3.42
C SER A 141 9.15 9.79 -2.76
N ILE A 142 10.39 10.23 -2.58
CA ILE A 142 11.46 9.46 -1.97
C ILE A 142 11.98 10.26 -0.79
N HIS A 143 12.10 9.63 0.37
CA HIS A 143 12.58 10.22 1.61
C HIS A 143 13.68 9.31 2.16
N LEU A 144 14.89 9.83 2.29
CA LEU A 144 16.02 9.09 2.82
C LEU A 144 15.97 9.12 4.35
N LEU A 145 15.97 7.95 4.97
CA LEU A 145 16.14 7.83 6.42
C LEU A 145 17.65 7.97 6.74
N GLY A 146 18.04 9.15 7.24
CA GLY A 146 19.44 9.45 7.55
C GLY A 146 19.78 9.20 9.02
N TYR A 147 20.84 8.43 9.28
CA TYR A 147 21.62 8.59 10.51
C TYR A 147 22.40 9.89 10.39
N LEU A 148 21.91 10.99 10.97
CA LEU A 148 22.72 12.03 11.64
C LEU A 148 21.80 13.13 12.22
N LEU A 149 21.72 13.13 13.55
CA LEU A 149 21.56 14.26 14.48
C LEU A 149 20.22 15.03 14.48
N GLU A 150 19.41 14.76 15.50
CA GLU A 150 18.51 15.63 16.29
C GLU A 150 17.63 16.73 15.65
N HIS A 151 17.73 17.06 14.37
CA HIS A 151 16.94 18.12 13.77
C HIS A 151 16.48 17.75 12.36
N THR A 152 15.16 17.53 12.28
CA THR A 152 14.30 17.59 11.08
C THR A 152 14.67 16.71 9.88
N PRO A 153 13.77 15.82 9.41
CA PRO A 153 14.03 15.00 8.23
C PRO A 153 14.32 15.90 7.00
N VAL A 154 15.47 15.66 6.36
CA VAL A 154 15.81 16.30 5.09
C VAL A 154 14.99 15.63 3.99
N GLU A 155 13.93 16.31 3.58
CA GLU A 155 13.02 15.86 2.52
C GLU A 155 13.68 16.06 1.15
N ILE A 156 14.38 15.04 0.64
CA ILE A 156 14.90 15.05 -0.75
C ILE A 156 13.78 14.58 -1.68
N SER A 157 12.82 15.44 -1.97
CA SER A 157 11.74 15.13 -2.90
C SER A 157 12.25 15.10 -4.35
N ALA A 158 12.66 13.92 -4.82
CA ALA A 158 12.89 13.68 -6.24
C ALA A 158 11.54 13.57 -6.96
N HIS A 159 11.07 14.68 -7.54
CA HIS A 159 9.98 14.64 -8.53
C HIS A 159 10.56 14.01 -9.80
N ILE A 160 9.94 12.93 -10.30
CA ILE A 160 10.31 12.43 -11.63
C ILE A 160 10.08 13.56 -12.63
N VAL A 161 11.17 14.17 -13.08
CA VAL A 161 11.22 14.88 -14.35
C VAL A 161 11.12 13.79 -15.41
N GLY A 162 10.05 13.84 -16.21
CA GLY A 162 9.72 12.81 -17.19
C GLY A 162 10.93 12.42 -18.03
N LEU A 163 11.23 11.12 -18.04
CA LEU A 163 12.04 10.52 -19.09
C LEU A 163 11.16 10.47 -20.34
N LEU A 164 11.40 11.42 -21.24
CA LEU A 164 11.14 11.28 -22.68
C LEU A 164 12.02 10.17 -23.25
#